data_AF-A0A074W2Q0-F1
#
_entry.id   AF-A0A074W2Q0-F1
#
_cell.length_a   1.000
_cell.length_b   1.000
_cell.length_c   1.000
_cell.angle_alpha   90.00
_cell.angle_beta   90.00
_cell.angle_gamma   90.00
#
_symmetry.space_group_name_H-M   'P 1'
#
loop_
_entity.id
_entity.type
_entity.pdbx_description
1 polymer ?
#
loop_
_entity_poly.entity_id
_entity_poly.type
_entity_poly.pdbx_seq_one_letter_code
_entity_poly.pdbx_strand_id
1 'polypeptide(L)'
;NDEDLCPVCHLLLYNPVTTRCNHTLCATCMAHWADVSMTSQMTILAPSSSPSIFSGADTEARCPMCRTPTSATPNPTLANQLSQKYPLAYQSREAEETTEEDPNAGKIETLTLCIGNSHKLISPAPESAHNMHQWNFFVRPSRTDIISSVEIQLHPTFRPPHIHLSQPPFEIRRKGWGYFVITTNIILKRGWSWVSEDAEEVPFRDDGAKGKLPLDWTLDFDGFEGKGSMGRCRLKVRKEGRAERR
;
A
#
# COMPACT_ATOMS: atom_id res chain seq x y z
N ASN A 1 3.83 -36.71 7.38
CA ASN A 1 3.22 -36.13 8.59
C ASN A 1 2.63 -34.80 8.15
N ASP A 2 1.33 -34.57 8.30
CA ASP A 2 0.68 -33.39 7.72
C ASP A 2 1.16 -32.07 8.36
N GLU A 3 1.78 -32.15 9.54
CA GLU A 3 2.38 -31.02 10.26
C GLU A 3 3.63 -30.43 9.58
N ASP A 4 4.28 -31.20 8.69
CA ASP A 4 5.48 -30.75 7.96
C ASP A 4 5.13 -30.01 6.65
N LEU A 5 3.84 -29.96 6.30
CA LEU A 5 3.35 -29.34 5.07
C LEU A 5 2.87 -27.91 5.33
N CYS A 6 3.11 -27.04 4.35
CA CYS A 6 2.62 -25.68 4.38
C CYS A 6 1.10 -25.68 4.19
N PRO A 7 0.32 -25.00 5.05
CA PRO A 7 -1.13 -24.99 4.93
C PRO A 7 -1.65 -24.16 3.74
N VAL A 8 -0.77 -23.40 3.07
CA VAL A 8 -1.12 -22.54 1.93
C VAL A 8 -0.85 -23.24 0.59
N CYS A 9 0.37 -23.75 0.39
CA CYS A 9 0.73 -24.43 -0.85
C CYS A 9 0.61 -25.96 -0.79
N HIS A 10 0.36 -26.53 0.39
CA HIS A 10 0.27 -27.98 0.64
C HIS A 10 1.53 -28.78 0.29
N LEU A 11 2.66 -28.10 0.07
CA LEU A 11 3.98 -28.69 -0.15
C LEU A 11 4.81 -28.68 1.14
N LEU A 12 5.95 -29.38 1.14
CA LEU A 12 6.89 -29.37 2.26
C LEU A 12 7.26 -27.92 2.61
N LEU A 13 7.20 -27.58 3.90
CA LEU A 13 7.61 -26.28 4.42
C LEU A 13 9.06 -25.99 4.02
N TYR A 14 9.26 -24.87 3.31
CA TYR A 14 10.57 -24.39 2.90
C TYR A 14 10.75 -22.95 3.40
N ASN A 15 11.91 -22.68 4.01
CA ASN A 15 12.18 -21.44 4.76
C ASN A 15 10.98 -21.02 5.63
N PRO A 16 10.51 -21.88 6.56
CA PRO A 16 9.30 -21.62 7.33
C PRO A 16 9.40 -20.33 8.14
N VAL A 17 8.29 -19.59 8.17
CA VAL A 17 8.07 -18.45 9.07
C VAL A 17 6.93 -18.79 10.03
N THR A 18 7.08 -18.35 11.27
CA THR A 18 6.05 -18.51 12.31
C THR A 18 5.46 -17.15 12.64
N THR A 19 4.14 -17.08 12.62
CA THR A 19 3.36 -15.87 12.94
C THR A 19 3.22 -15.69 14.45
N ARG A 20 2.90 -14.47 14.93
CA ARG A 20 2.62 -14.22 16.37
C ARG A 20 1.45 -15.04 16.92
N CYS A 21 0.52 -15.43 16.07
CA CYS A 21 -0.60 -16.34 16.38
C CYS A 21 -0.20 -17.83 16.31
N ASN A 22 1.10 -18.14 16.22
CA ASN A 22 1.66 -19.48 16.23
C ASN A 22 1.26 -20.39 15.04
N HIS A 23 0.95 -19.79 13.89
CA HIS A 23 0.81 -20.53 12.62
C HIS A 23 2.10 -20.48 11.82
N THR A 24 2.47 -21.60 11.21
CA THR A 24 3.70 -21.76 10.44
C THR A 24 3.38 -22.06 8.97
N LEU A 25 4.10 -21.40 8.06
CA LEU A 25 3.96 -21.52 6.61
C LEU A 25 5.29 -21.15 5.92
N CYS A 26 5.43 -21.40 4.61
CA CYS A 26 6.61 -20.97 3.87
C CYS A 26 6.77 -19.45 3.87
N ALA A 27 8.01 -18.95 3.87
CA ALA A 27 8.30 -17.51 3.77
C ALA A 27 7.65 -16.88 2.53
N THR A 28 7.78 -17.52 1.37
CA THR A 28 7.17 -17.08 0.11
C THR A 28 5.65 -17.05 0.20
N CYS A 29 5.01 -18.10 0.72
CA CYS A 29 3.55 -18.13 0.93
C CYS A 29 3.07 -16.99 1.84
N MET A 30 3.80 -16.69 2.92
CA MET A 30 3.48 -15.56 3.79
C MET A 30 3.70 -14.22 3.09
N ALA A 31 4.74 -14.08 2.27
CA ALA A 31 5.00 -12.88 1.49
C ALA A 31 3.88 -12.64 0.47
N HIS A 32 3.55 -13.64 -0.36
CA HIS A 32 2.42 -13.56 -1.29
C HIS A 32 1.09 -13.25 -0.57
N TRP A 33 0.85 -13.86 0.59
CA TRP A 33 -0.36 -13.58 1.36
C TRP A 33 -0.36 -12.17 1.98
N ALA A 34 0.78 -11.70 2.48
CA ALA A 34 0.92 -10.33 2.92
C ALA A 34 0.61 -9.36 1.78
N ASP A 35 0.95 -9.71 0.55
CA ASP A 35 0.69 -8.87 -0.63
C ASP A 35 -0.82 -8.74 -0.88
N VAL A 36 -1.53 -9.86 -0.92
CA VAL A 36 -3.00 -9.90 -1.09
C VAL A 36 -3.74 -9.28 0.11
N SER A 37 -3.23 -9.51 1.32
CA SER A 37 -3.81 -8.98 2.56
C SER A 37 -3.60 -7.47 2.71
N MET A 38 -2.57 -6.88 2.11
CA MET A 38 -2.23 -5.46 2.23
C MET A 38 -2.87 -4.59 1.14
N THR A 39 -3.11 -5.13 -0.06
CA THR A 39 -3.82 -4.43 -1.14
C THR A 39 -5.30 -4.20 -0.84
N SER A 40 -5.91 -5.01 0.02
CA SER A 40 -7.37 -5.04 0.20
C SER A 40 -7.94 -4.10 1.28
N GLN A 41 -7.13 -3.41 2.11
CA GLN A 41 -7.68 -2.74 3.31
C GLN A 41 -7.03 -1.38 3.62
N MET A 42 -7.71 -0.30 3.22
CA MET A 42 -7.50 1.01 3.84
C MET A 42 -8.00 0.96 5.30
N THR A 43 -7.10 1.19 6.26
CA THR A 43 -7.48 1.32 7.67
C THR A 43 -7.96 2.74 7.91
N ILE A 44 -9.23 2.92 8.31
CA ILE A 44 -9.83 4.23 8.57
C ILE A 44 -9.39 4.76 9.94
N LEU A 45 -8.79 5.96 9.97
CA LEU A 45 -8.20 6.63 11.13
C LEU A 45 -8.69 8.08 11.24
N ALA A 46 -8.54 8.67 12.43
CA ALA A 46 -8.86 10.07 12.69
C ALA A 46 -7.89 11.01 11.94
N PRO A 47 -8.32 12.19 11.45
CA PRO A 47 -7.57 13.03 10.50
C PRO A 47 -6.31 13.72 11.07
N SER A 48 -5.95 13.49 12.34
CA SER A 48 -4.91 14.21 13.10
C SER A 48 -3.56 13.49 13.26
N SER A 49 -3.34 12.33 12.65
CA SER A 49 -2.07 11.61 12.79
C SER A 49 -1.02 12.13 11.80
N SER A 50 0.07 12.69 12.31
CA SER A 50 1.25 13.00 11.50
C SER A 50 1.83 11.72 10.89
N PRO A 51 2.47 11.79 9.70
CA PRO A 51 3.14 10.64 9.09
C PRO A 51 4.23 10.04 10.00
N SER A 52 4.78 10.88 10.89
CA SER A 52 5.91 10.59 11.78
C SER A 52 5.62 9.60 12.90
N ILE A 53 4.36 9.25 13.16
CA ILE A 53 4.01 8.28 14.22
C ILE A 53 4.22 6.83 13.75
N PHE A 54 4.37 6.58 12.46
CA PHE A 54 4.30 5.22 11.92
C PHE A 54 5.63 4.80 11.28
N SER A 55 6.66 4.71 12.13
CA SER A 55 7.88 3.96 11.84
C SER A 55 7.51 2.59 11.26
N GLY A 56 8.16 2.21 10.17
CA GLY A 56 7.86 1.03 9.35
C GLY A 56 8.06 -0.34 10.02
N ALA A 57 7.84 -0.46 11.33
CA ALA A 57 8.02 -1.67 12.11
C ALA A 57 6.74 -2.51 12.30
N ASP A 58 5.55 -1.93 12.15
CA ASP A 58 4.30 -2.69 12.34
C ASP A 58 3.93 -3.51 11.11
N THR A 59 4.77 -4.42 10.65
CA THR A 59 4.48 -5.41 9.60
C THR A 59 3.33 -6.35 10.04
N GLU A 60 2.12 -5.82 10.16
CA GLU A 60 0.92 -6.58 10.48
C GLU A 60 0.16 -6.90 9.19
N ALA A 61 0.49 -8.04 8.58
CA ALA A 61 -0.38 -8.69 7.61
C ALA A 61 -1.42 -9.52 8.38
N ARG A 62 -2.58 -9.82 7.79
CA ARG A 62 -3.49 -10.79 8.43
C ARG A 62 -2.93 -12.20 8.26
N CYS A 63 -2.95 -13.02 9.30
CA CYS A 63 -2.56 -14.42 9.18
C CYS A 63 -3.47 -15.17 8.18
N PRO A 64 -2.95 -15.99 7.24
CA PRO A 64 -3.78 -16.77 6.34
C PRO A 64 -4.67 -17.80 7.06
N MET A 65 -4.22 -18.27 8.22
CA MET A 65 -4.92 -19.32 8.97
C MET A 65 -6.04 -18.76 9.85
N CYS A 66 -5.78 -17.66 10.56
CA CYS A 66 -6.73 -17.14 11.57
C CYS A 66 -7.14 -15.68 11.36
N ARG A 67 -6.65 -15.03 10.30
CA ARG A 67 -6.93 -13.63 9.93
C ARG A 67 -6.54 -12.57 10.97
N THR A 68 -5.91 -12.97 12.07
CA THR A 68 -5.39 -12.06 13.10
C THR A 68 -4.25 -11.21 12.54
N PRO A 69 -4.23 -9.89 12.79
CA PRO A 69 -3.09 -9.03 12.47
C PRO A 69 -1.80 -9.54 13.11
N THR A 70 -0.81 -9.87 12.28
CA THR A 70 0.36 -10.62 12.71
C THR A 70 1.60 -10.21 11.92
N SER A 71 2.75 -10.30 12.57
CA SER A 71 4.05 -10.35 11.90
C SER A 71 4.52 -11.81 11.84
N ALA A 72 5.40 -12.11 10.88
CA ALA A 72 5.99 -13.43 10.72
C ALA A 72 7.50 -13.35 10.94
N THR A 73 8.04 -14.28 11.73
CA THR A 73 9.47 -14.40 12.03
C THR A 73 10.04 -15.69 11.44
N PRO A 74 11.23 -15.67 10.83
CA PRO A 74 11.88 -16.89 10.34
C PRO A 74 12.04 -17.94 11.45
N ASN A 75 11.80 -19.20 11.11
CA ASN A 75 11.97 -20.35 12.00
C ASN A 75 13.09 -21.27 11.48
N PRO A 76 14.37 -20.90 11.70
CA PRO A 76 15.51 -21.65 11.17
C PRO A 76 15.65 -23.03 11.81
N THR A 77 15.18 -23.20 13.05
CA THR A 77 15.19 -24.50 13.74
C THR A 77 14.34 -25.51 12.99
N LEU A 78 13.11 -25.13 12.61
CA LEU A 78 12.24 -26.00 11.84
C LEU A 78 12.78 -26.25 10.42
N ALA A 79 13.36 -25.22 9.79
CA ALA A 79 14.01 -25.36 8.48
C ALA A 79 15.10 -26.45 8.50
N ASN A 80 15.98 -26.42 9.50
CA ASN A 80 17.05 -27.40 9.69
C ASN A 80 16.51 -28.82 9.98
N GLN A 81 15.43 -28.93 10.76
CA GLN A 81 14.80 -30.22 11.03
C GLN A 81 14.21 -30.83 9.75
N LEU A 82 13.53 -30.02 8.93
CA LEU A 82 12.91 -30.48 7.70
C LEU A 82 13.95 -30.85 6.64
N SER A 83 15.06 -30.11 6.54
CA SER A 83 16.13 -30.44 5.60
C SER A 83 16.85 -31.75 5.98
N GLN A 84 17.01 -32.04 7.27
CA GLN A 84 17.58 -33.31 7.72
C GLN A 84 16.60 -34.48 7.55
N LYS A 85 15.31 -34.27 7.81
CA LYS A 85 14.26 -35.30 7.75
C LYS A 85 13.86 -35.64 6.31
N TYR A 86 13.87 -34.66 5.41
CA TYR A 86 13.43 -34.80 4.01
C TYR A 86 14.43 -34.15 3.03
N PRO A 87 15.68 -34.63 2.95
CA PRO A 87 16.75 -33.95 2.21
C PRO A 87 16.44 -33.75 0.72
N LEU A 88 15.95 -34.79 0.03
CA LEU A 88 15.63 -34.71 -1.40
C LEU A 88 14.46 -33.76 -1.69
N ALA A 89 13.41 -33.82 -0.87
CA ALA A 89 12.24 -32.96 -1.04
C ALA A 89 12.58 -31.49 -0.71
N TYR A 90 13.39 -31.25 0.32
CA TYR A 90 13.83 -29.90 0.68
C TYR A 90 14.71 -29.29 -0.41
N GLN A 91 15.59 -30.09 -1.03
CA GLN A 91 16.41 -29.65 -2.18
C GLN A 91 15.56 -29.34 -3.43
N SER A 92 14.49 -30.10 -3.69
CA SER A 92 13.54 -29.77 -4.76
C SER A 92 12.90 -28.40 -4.54
N ARG A 93 12.47 -28.10 -3.30
CA ARG A 93 11.89 -26.81 -2.94
C ARG A 93 12.87 -25.65 -3.10
N GLU A 94 14.15 -25.87 -2.75
CA GLU A 94 15.22 -24.90 -2.99
C GLU A 94 15.45 -24.62 -4.49
N ALA A 95 15.43 -25.66 -5.31
CA ALA A 95 15.55 -25.51 -6.76
C ALA A 95 14.36 -24.72 -7.36
N GLU A 96 13.13 -25.03 -6.92
CA GLU A 96 11.92 -24.31 -7.34
C GLU A 96 12.01 -22.79 -7.02
N GLU A 97 12.39 -22.43 -5.79
CA GLU A 97 12.48 -21.03 -5.35
C GLU A 97 13.63 -20.26 -6.00
N THR A 98 14.71 -20.95 -6.41
CA THR A 98 15.84 -20.33 -7.14
C THR A 98 15.59 -20.21 -8.64
N THR A 99 14.77 -21.08 -9.24
CA THR A 99 14.32 -20.91 -10.63
C THR A 99 13.22 -19.86 -10.79
N GLU A 100 12.49 -19.56 -9.70
CA GLU A 100 11.56 -18.44 -9.59
C GLU A 100 12.25 -17.12 -9.19
N GLU A 101 13.58 -17.00 -9.32
CA GLU A 101 14.23 -15.69 -9.29
C GLU A 101 13.68 -14.85 -10.44
N ASP A 102 12.70 -13.99 -10.12
CA ASP A 102 12.14 -12.96 -10.98
C ASP A 102 13.32 -12.23 -11.65
N PRO A 103 13.51 -12.32 -12.99
CA PRO A 103 14.58 -11.61 -13.69
C PRO A 103 14.50 -10.08 -13.53
N ASN A 104 13.46 -9.60 -12.86
CA ASN A 104 13.15 -8.23 -12.53
C ASN A 104 13.36 -7.91 -11.03
N ALA A 105 14.32 -8.57 -10.36
CA ALA A 105 14.70 -8.47 -8.94
C ALA A 105 15.22 -7.07 -8.48
N GLY A 106 14.55 -5.99 -8.87
CA GLY A 106 14.62 -4.73 -8.17
C GLY A 106 14.05 -4.92 -6.76
N LYS A 107 14.78 -4.43 -5.73
CA LYS A 107 14.33 -4.46 -4.33
C LYS A 107 12.93 -3.85 -4.22
N ILE A 108 11.93 -4.66 -3.87
CA ILE A 108 10.58 -4.20 -3.57
C ILE A 108 10.61 -3.53 -2.19
N GLU A 109 10.11 -2.32 -2.12
CA GLU A 109 10.02 -1.51 -0.91
C GLU A 109 8.56 -1.18 -0.61
N THR A 110 8.22 -1.07 0.68
CA THR A 110 6.88 -0.71 1.13
C THR A 110 6.78 0.80 1.33
N LEU A 111 5.81 1.43 0.66
CA LEU A 111 5.42 2.81 0.83
C LEU A 111 4.10 2.86 1.62
N THR A 112 4.11 3.48 2.81
CA THR A 112 2.86 3.75 3.52
C THR A 112 2.27 5.06 2.99
N LEU A 113 0.97 5.08 2.73
CA LEU A 113 0.27 6.26 2.24
C LEU A 113 -1.01 6.48 3.05
N CYS A 114 -1.23 7.70 3.53
CA CYS A 114 -2.52 8.12 4.06
C CYS A 114 -3.24 9.02 3.05
N ILE A 115 -4.46 8.66 2.70
CA ILE A 115 -5.37 9.45 1.86
C ILE A 115 -6.59 9.81 2.70
N GLY A 116 -7.05 11.05 2.67
CA GLY A 116 -8.15 11.44 3.53
C GLY A 116 -8.57 12.88 3.43
N ASN A 117 -9.51 13.27 4.29
CA ASN A 117 -9.89 14.65 4.46
C ASN A 117 -10.07 15.03 5.93
N SER A 118 -9.76 16.28 6.25
CA SER A 118 -10.31 16.94 7.42
C SER A 118 -11.51 17.80 7.03
N HIS A 119 -12.39 18.02 8.00
CA HIS A 119 -13.62 18.77 7.83
C HIS A 119 -13.85 19.71 9.02
N LYS A 120 -14.41 20.89 8.74
CA LYS A 120 -14.91 21.83 9.73
C LYS A 120 -16.12 22.57 9.16
N LEU A 121 -17.15 22.72 9.99
CA LEU A 121 -18.26 23.61 9.70
C LEU A 121 -17.83 25.08 9.79
N ILE A 122 -18.19 25.85 8.77
CA ILE A 122 -17.97 27.29 8.70
C ILE A 122 -19.31 28.01 8.54
N SER A 123 -19.41 29.22 9.09
CA SER A 123 -20.58 30.06 8.88
C SER A 123 -20.76 30.35 7.39
N PRO A 124 -21.95 30.16 6.82
CA PRO A 124 -22.19 30.44 5.42
C PRO A 124 -21.94 31.92 5.11
N ALA A 125 -21.32 32.19 3.97
CA ALA A 125 -21.19 33.56 3.47
C ALA A 125 -22.57 34.04 2.98
N PRO A 126 -22.87 35.36 3.04
CA PRO A 126 -24.14 35.91 2.56
C PRO A 126 -24.45 35.54 1.11
N GLU A 127 -23.39 35.38 0.30
CA GLU A 127 -23.44 35.10 -1.14
C GLU A 127 -23.53 33.60 -1.48
N SER A 128 -23.40 32.70 -0.49
CA SER A 128 -23.41 31.25 -0.71
C SER A 128 -23.84 30.49 0.55
N ALA A 129 -25.16 30.51 0.81
CA ALA A 129 -25.78 29.87 1.97
C ALA A 129 -25.49 28.37 2.12
N HIS A 130 -25.17 27.68 1.02
CA HIS A 130 -24.96 26.23 0.99
C HIS A 130 -23.50 25.80 1.25
N ASN A 131 -22.51 26.70 1.11
CA ASN A 131 -21.08 26.34 1.23
C ASN A 131 -20.58 26.44 2.68
N MET A 132 -21.16 25.59 3.55
CA MET A 132 -20.90 25.56 4.99
C MET A 132 -19.88 24.49 5.42
N HIS A 133 -19.48 23.59 4.53
CA HIS A 133 -18.46 22.59 4.83
C HIS A 133 -17.11 23.02 4.25
N GLN A 134 -16.17 23.36 5.12
CA GLN A 134 -14.77 23.51 4.71
C GLN A 134 -14.06 22.18 4.91
N TRP A 135 -13.43 21.69 3.86
CA TRP A 135 -12.68 20.45 3.90
C TRP A 135 -11.27 20.63 3.33
N ASN A 136 -10.34 19.83 3.87
CA ASN A 136 -8.96 19.75 3.41
C ASN A 136 -8.67 18.31 3.01
N PHE A 137 -8.62 18.03 1.71
CA PHE A 137 -8.23 16.73 1.20
C PHE A 137 -6.70 16.65 1.15
N PHE A 138 -6.13 15.50 1.54
CA PHE A 138 -4.69 15.31 1.61
C PHE A 138 -4.27 13.91 1.17
N VAL A 139 -3.07 13.85 0.59
CA VAL A 139 -2.32 12.64 0.29
C VAL A 139 -0.97 12.74 0.99
N ARG A 140 -0.69 11.82 1.92
CA ARG A 140 0.47 11.86 2.81
C ARG A 140 1.27 10.56 2.68
N PRO A 141 2.24 10.49 1.75
CA PRO A 141 3.15 9.36 1.65
C PRO A 141 4.18 9.39 2.79
N SER A 142 4.64 8.23 3.23
CA SER A 142 5.75 8.10 4.19
C SER A 142 7.09 8.55 3.59
N ARG A 143 7.18 8.58 2.25
CA ARG A 143 8.34 9.02 1.48
C ARG A 143 7.92 9.91 0.33
N THR A 144 8.35 11.16 0.37
CA THR A 144 8.12 12.14 -0.71
C THR A 144 9.25 12.14 -1.74
N ASP A 145 10.41 11.56 -1.41
CA ASP A 145 11.59 11.53 -2.28
C ASP A 145 11.37 10.73 -3.57
N ILE A 146 10.42 9.79 -3.57
CA ILE A 146 10.06 8.94 -4.71
C ILE A 146 8.79 9.38 -5.43
N ILE A 147 8.05 10.35 -4.91
CA ILE A 147 6.83 10.88 -5.53
C ILE A 147 7.21 12.02 -6.47
N SER A 148 6.79 11.92 -7.73
CA SER A 148 6.95 12.97 -8.74
C SER A 148 5.84 14.01 -8.61
N SER A 149 4.60 13.56 -8.56
CA SER A 149 3.43 14.43 -8.44
C SER A 149 2.20 13.66 -7.98
N VAL A 150 1.21 14.41 -7.51
CA VAL A 150 -0.13 13.93 -7.18
C VAL A 150 -1.13 14.71 -8.02
N GLU A 151 -1.93 14.00 -8.81
CA GLU A 151 -3.05 14.58 -9.54
C GLU A 151 -4.34 14.28 -8.79
N ILE A 152 -5.21 15.27 -8.66
CA ILE A 152 -6.47 15.18 -7.92
C ILE A 152 -7.58 15.56 -8.89
N GLN A 153 -8.57 14.67 -9.02
CA GLN A 153 -9.76 14.86 -9.81
C GLN A 153 -10.94 15.08 -8.86
N LEU A 154 -11.49 16.29 -8.90
CA LEU A 154 -12.68 16.70 -8.16
C LEU A 154 -13.91 16.62 -9.04
N HIS A 155 -15.08 16.68 -8.39
CA HIS A 155 -16.34 16.81 -9.08
C HIS A 155 -16.32 18.01 -10.07
N PRO A 156 -16.94 17.92 -11.27
CA PRO A 156 -16.87 18.97 -12.30
C PRO A 156 -17.40 20.35 -11.90
N THR A 157 -18.13 20.46 -10.80
CA THR A 157 -18.61 21.74 -10.23
C THR A 157 -17.49 22.57 -9.61
N PHE A 158 -16.34 21.95 -9.29
CA PHE A 158 -15.17 22.66 -8.79
C PHE A 158 -14.36 23.29 -9.93
N ARG A 159 -13.72 24.43 -9.64
CA ARG A 159 -12.88 25.17 -10.59
C ARG A 159 -11.51 25.48 -9.96
N PRO A 160 -10.40 24.99 -10.54
CA PRO A 160 -10.34 23.91 -11.55
C PRO A 160 -10.77 22.56 -10.93
N PRO A 161 -11.38 21.65 -11.72
CA PRO A 161 -11.74 20.30 -11.25
C PRO A 161 -10.54 19.35 -11.21
N HIS A 162 -9.50 19.63 -11.99
CA HIS A 162 -8.24 18.88 -12.01
C HIS A 162 -7.15 19.71 -11.36
N ILE A 163 -6.43 19.14 -10.39
CA ILE A 163 -5.37 19.81 -9.66
C ILE A 163 -4.11 18.95 -9.72
N HIS A 164 -2.99 19.55 -10.11
CA HIS A 164 -1.70 18.89 -10.15
C HIS A 164 -0.78 19.47 -9.08
N LEU A 165 -0.29 18.63 -8.18
CA LEU A 165 0.61 18.99 -7.09
C LEU A 165 1.97 18.31 -7.32
N SER A 166 2.97 19.10 -7.72
CA SER A 166 4.33 18.60 -8.00
C SER A 166 5.24 18.56 -6.78
N GLN A 167 4.83 19.16 -5.65
CA GLN A 167 5.63 19.25 -4.44
C GLN A 167 4.76 19.08 -3.19
N PRO A 168 5.31 18.48 -2.12
CA PRO A 168 4.61 18.38 -0.84
C PRO A 168 4.47 19.78 -0.18
N PRO A 169 3.46 19.98 0.69
CA PRO A 169 2.41 19.01 1.06
C PRO A 169 1.38 18.82 -0.06
N PHE A 170 1.00 17.57 -0.32
CA PHE A 170 0.00 17.23 -1.35
C PHE A 170 -1.42 17.35 -0.78
N GLU A 171 -1.87 18.60 -0.58
CA GLU A 171 -3.19 18.88 -0.01
C GLU A 171 -3.90 20.02 -0.71
N ILE A 172 -5.24 19.98 -0.65
CA ILE A 172 -6.11 21.03 -1.19
C ILE A 172 -7.19 21.38 -0.20
N ARG A 173 -7.52 22.67 -0.14
CA ARG A 173 -8.63 23.19 0.65
C ARG A 173 -9.74 23.69 -0.25
N ARG A 174 -10.98 23.30 0.05
CA ARG A 174 -12.18 23.73 -0.68
C ARG A 174 -13.37 23.85 0.27
N LYS A 175 -14.44 24.46 -0.24
CA LYS A 175 -15.75 24.55 0.40
C LYS A 175 -16.76 23.77 -0.44
N GLY A 176 -17.69 23.10 0.19
CA GLY A 176 -18.75 22.37 -0.50
C GLY A 176 -19.95 22.10 0.41
N TRP A 177 -20.89 21.35 -0.13
CA TRP A 177 -22.18 21.06 0.52
C TRP A 177 -22.52 19.56 0.53
N GLY A 178 -21.75 18.72 -0.17
CA GLY A 178 -22.04 17.29 -0.33
C GLY A 178 -20.78 16.43 -0.36
N TYR A 179 -21.00 15.13 -0.26
CA TYR A 179 -20.00 14.07 -0.38
C TYR A 179 -19.83 13.65 -1.85
N PHE A 180 -18.63 13.23 -2.21
CA PHE A 180 -18.32 12.71 -3.55
C PHE A 180 -17.01 11.92 -3.53
N VAL A 181 -16.78 11.09 -4.54
CA VAL A 181 -15.50 10.38 -4.70
C VAL A 181 -14.48 11.33 -5.33
N ILE A 182 -13.32 11.43 -4.70
CA ILE A 182 -12.12 12.09 -5.21
C ILE A 182 -11.19 11.01 -5.73
N THR A 183 -10.95 11.02 -7.04
CA THR A 183 -9.94 10.16 -7.66
C THR A 183 -8.60 10.87 -7.66
N THR A 184 -7.56 10.22 -7.16
CA THR A 184 -6.20 10.76 -7.16
C THR A 184 -5.23 9.80 -7.85
N ASN A 185 -4.38 10.34 -8.70
CA ASN A 185 -3.27 9.59 -9.29
C ASN A 185 -1.98 9.97 -8.58
N ILE A 186 -1.26 8.95 -8.10
CA ILE A 186 0.06 9.14 -7.49
C ILE A 186 1.11 8.70 -8.49
N ILE A 187 1.94 9.66 -8.91
CA ILE A 187 2.97 9.45 -9.93
C ILE A 187 4.33 9.33 -9.25
N LEU A 188 5.03 8.22 -9.49
CA LEU A 188 6.39 8.00 -9.01
C LEU A 188 7.44 8.71 -9.88
N LYS A 189 8.58 9.05 -9.29
CA LYS A 189 9.76 9.55 -10.03
C LYS A 189 10.40 8.46 -10.88
N ARG A 190 11.05 8.87 -11.98
CA ARG A 190 11.78 7.96 -12.88
C ARG A 190 12.71 7.02 -12.11
N GLY A 191 12.75 5.75 -12.51
CA GLY A 191 13.47 4.69 -11.80
C GLY A 191 12.68 4.02 -10.67
N TRP A 192 11.39 4.34 -10.54
CA TRP A 192 10.47 3.67 -9.62
C TRP A 192 9.18 3.29 -10.34
N SER A 193 8.66 2.10 -10.03
CA SER A 193 7.36 1.59 -10.49
C SER A 193 6.54 1.03 -9.34
N TRP A 194 5.23 1.03 -9.50
CA TRP A 194 4.30 0.37 -8.59
C TRP A 194 4.27 -1.12 -8.84
N VAL A 195 4.23 -1.90 -7.75
CA VAL A 195 3.93 -3.33 -7.79
C VAL A 195 2.47 -3.50 -7.39
N SER A 196 1.58 -3.18 -8.32
CA SER A 196 0.13 -3.26 -8.18
C SER A 196 -0.50 -3.55 -9.54
N GLU A 197 -1.57 -4.34 -9.55
CA GLU A 197 -2.35 -4.62 -10.76
C GLU A 197 -3.06 -3.37 -11.27
N ASP A 198 -3.56 -2.54 -10.35
CA ASP A 198 -4.24 -1.27 -10.61
C ASP A 198 -3.30 -0.16 -11.10
N ALA A 199 -1.98 -0.40 -11.06
CA ALA A 199 -1.03 0.58 -11.55
C ALA A 199 -0.99 0.63 -13.08
N GLU A 200 -0.93 1.86 -13.58
CA GLU A 200 -0.93 2.21 -14.99
C GLU A 200 0.43 2.76 -15.44
N GLU A 201 0.70 2.60 -16.73
CA GLU A 201 1.87 3.18 -17.39
C GLU A 201 1.77 4.70 -17.47
N VAL A 202 2.92 5.36 -17.37
CA VAL A 202 3.02 6.81 -17.56
C VAL A 202 3.44 7.11 -19.00
N PRO A 203 2.60 7.82 -19.80
CA PRO A 203 2.85 8.00 -21.24
C PRO A 203 4.18 8.69 -21.60
N PHE A 204 4.76 9.42 -20.64
CA PHE A 204 5.99 10.21 -20.84
C PHE A 204 7.26 9.47 -20.41
N ARG A 205 7.16 8.19 -20.03
CA ARG A 205 8.32 7.33 -19.84
C ARG A 205 8.40 6.30 -20.97
N ASP A 206 9.60 6.17 -21.51
CA ASP A 206 9.93 5.29 -22.64
C ASP A 206 10.27 3.85 -22.17
N ASP A 207 10.05 3.56 -20.88
CA ASP A 207 10.45 2.33 -20.20
C ASP A 207 9.26 1.39 -19.89
N GLY A 208 8.04 1.77 -20.27
CA GLY A 208 6.83 1.00 -19.94
C GLY A 208 6.57 0.87 -18.44
N ALA A 209 7.22 1.70 -17.60
CA ALA A 209 7.08 1.59 -16.16
C ALA A 209 5.66 1.97 -15.71
N LYS A 210 5.05 1.11 -14.89
CA LYS A 210 3.81 1.38 -14.16
C LYS A 210 4.05 2.43 -13.06
N GLY A 211 4.19 3.69 -13.47
CA GLY A 211 4.55 4.81 -12.60
C GLY A 211 3.34 5.54 -11.98
N LYS A 212 2.11 5.25 -12.42
CA LYS A 212 0.88 5.90 -11.96
C LYS A 212 0.02 4.90 -11.18
N LEU A 213 -0.45 5.29 -9.99
CA LEU A 213 -1.42 4.51 -9.23
C LEU A 213 -2.67 5.35 -8.96
N PRO A 214 -3.83 4.99 -9.53
CA PRO A 214 -5.12 5.58 -9.18
C PRO A 214 -5.58 5.12 -7.80
N LEU A 215 -6.11 6.04 -6.99
CA LEU A 215 -6.75 5.75 -5.72
C LEU A 215 -8.02 6.59 -5.59
N ASP A 216 -9.08 5.97 -5.10
CA ASP A 216 -10.34 6.65 -4.82
C ASP A 216 -10.52 6.90 -3.33
N TRP A 217 -11.02 8.10 -3.00
CA TRP A 217 -11.41 8.46 -1.65
C TRP A 217 -12.81 9.07 -1.63
N THR A 218 -13.71 8.47 -0.85
CA THR A 218 -15.02 9.08 -0.61
C THR A 218 -14.86 10.23 0.38
N LEU A 219 -15.02 11.46 -0.11
CA LEU A 219 -15.12 12.63 0.74
C LEU A 219 -16.43 12.58 1.51
N ASP A 220 -16.36 12.36 2.83
CA ASP A 220 -17.49 12.52 3.74
C ASP A 220 -17.17 13.52 4.85
N PHE A 221 -18.22 13.89 5.60
CA PHE A 221 -18.11 14.80 6.74
C PHE A 221 -18.48 14.13 8.06
N ASP A 222 -18.89 12.86 8.05
CA ASP A 222 -19.43 12.17 9.22
C ASP A 222 -18.34 11.51 10.07
N GLY A 223 -17.15 11.28 9.49
CA GLY A 223 -16.01 10.69 10.18
C GLY A 223 -15.60 11.44 11.45
N PHE A 224 -15.36 10.68 12.52
CA PHE A 224 -14.76 11.13 13.79
C PHE A 224 -15.36 12.43 14.36
N GLU A 225 -16.67 12.40 14.68
CA GLU A 225 -17.40 13.56 15.24
C GLU A 225 -17.44 14.77 14.31
N GLY A 226 -17.55 14.55 13.01
CA GLY A 226 -17.62 15.64 12.06
C GLY A 226 -16.25 16.23 11.69
N LYS A 227 -15.14 15.59 12.05
CA LYS A 227 -13.78 16.08 11.79
C LYS A 227 -13.21 15.58 10.46
N GLY A 228 -13.88 14.61 9.82
CA GLY A 228 -13.42 13.90 8.63
C GLY A 228 -12.69 12.61 8.98
N SER A 229 -12.19 11.90 7.97
CA SER A 229 -11.55 10.58 8.12
C SER A 229 -10.33 10.45 7.18
N MET A 230 -9.47 9.47 7.44
CA MET A 230 -8.42 9.10 6.49
C MET A 230 -8.22 7.59 6.42
N GLY A 231 -7.92 7.08 5.23
CA GLY A 231 -7.50 5.71 4.98
C GLY A 231 -5.98 5.61 4.94
N ARG A 232 -5.42 4.69 5.74
CA ARG A 232 -4.02 4.27 5.63
C ARG A 232 -3.94 3.02 4.75
N CYS A 233 -3.12 3.08 3.70
CA CYS A 233 -2.77 1.93 2.88
C CYS A 233 -1.25 1.70 2.84
N ARG A 234 -0.87 0.47 2.52
CA ARG A 234 0.51 0.06 2.30
C ARG A 234 0.64 -0.40 0.87
N LEU A 235 1.47 0.32 0.14
CA LEU A 235 1.67 0.13 -1.29
C LEU A 235 3.07 -0.40 -1.52
N LYS A 236 3.25 -1.14 -2.60
CA LYS A 236 4.55 -1.68 -2.99
C LYS A 236 5.13 -0.89 -4.14
N VAL A 237 6.39 -0.51 -4.00
CA VAL A 237 7.16 0.14 -5.05
C VAL A 237 8.41 -0.68 -5.34
N ARG A 238 8.83 -0.69 -6.60
CA ARG A 238 10.04 -1.34 -7.06
C ARG A 238 11.00 -0.25 -7.54
N LYS A 239 12.26 -0.32 -7.12
CA LYS A 239 13.31 0.49 -7.72
C LYS A 239 13.81 -0.21 -8.97
N GLU A 240 13.68 0.45 -10.10
CA GLU A 240 14.17 -0.06 -11.37
C GLU A 240 15.69 0.05 -11.39
N GLY A 241 16.36 -1.06 -11.73
CA GLY A 241 17.79 -1.06 -11.96
C GLY A 241 18.11 -0.03 -13.03
N ARG A 242 19.23 0.68 -12.89
CA ARG A 242 19.71 1.61 -13.92
C ARG A 242 19.91 0.76 -15.18
N ALA A 243 18.98 0.83 -16.13
CA ALA A 243 19.19 0.24 -17.44
C ALA A 243 20.49 0.87 -17.98
N GLU A 244 21.56 0.09 -18.02
CA GLU A 244 22.77 0.48 -18.70
C GLU A 244 22.37 0.77 -20.14
N ARG A 245 22.37 2.06 -20.48
CA ARG A 245 22.25 2.52 -21.86
C ARG A 245 23.43 1.89 -22.61
N ARG A 246 23.16 0.83 -23.37
CA ARG A 246 24.06 0.38 -24.44
C ARG A 246 24.06 1.41 -25.56
#